data_AF-A0A182TJG5-F1
#
_entry.id   AF-A0A182TJG5-F1
#
_cell.length_a   1.000
_cell.length_b   1.000
_cell.length_c   1.000
_cell.angle_alpha   90.00
_cell.angle_beta   90.00
_cell.angle_gamma   90.00
#
_symmetry.space_group_name_H-M   'P 1'
#
loop_
_entity.id
_entity.type
_entity.pdbx_description
1 polymer ?
#
loop_
_entity_poly.entity_id
_entity_poly.type
_entity_poly.pdbx_seq_one_letter_code
_entity_poly.pdbx_strand_id
1 'polypeptide(L)'
;MALDPIARGSRWRCNPSALPNYTDNELFCGGFQVQWGTHNGKCGVCGDNYGDARPRLHELGGPFGPGDIVRQYVRGSVIEARIRLTANHRGYFYFDLCNLDDGGAEDEACFSKYPLSLADGSRNWYLPSTAVGEYRINLKLPDSLTCSHCIFRWTYVAGNNWGYCEDGSGRLGCGPQETFKTCSDVRIVASSDINPSFAYCTKAV
;
A
#
# COMPACT_ATOMS: atom_id res chain seq x y z
N MET A 1 -4.17 7.51 0.69
CA MET A 1 -4.62 6.23 0.07
C MET A 1 -3.97 6.05 -1.30
N ALA A 2 -3.80 4.79 -1.74
CA ALA A 2 -3.38 4.50 -3.12
C ALA A 2 -4.56 4.55 -4.09
N LEU A 3 -4.44 5.36 -5.14
CA LEU A 3 -5.43 5.54 -6.21
C LEU A 3 -5.03 4.80 -7.50
N ASP A 4 -3.75 4.47 -7.68
CA ASP A 4 -3.27 3.60 -8.76
C ASP A 4 -2.02 2.84 -8.29
N PRO A 5 -2.02 1.49 -8.28
CA PRO A 5 -3.21 0.65 -8.44
C PRO A 5 -4.21 0.95 -7.31
N ILE A 6 -5.50 1.10 -7.64
CA ILE A 6 -6.52 1.57 -6.70
C ILE A 6 -6.68 0.61 -5.50
N ALA A 7 -6.56 1.13 -4.29
CA ALA A 7 -6.65 0.33 -3.07
C ALA A 7 -8.03 -0.27 -2.87
N ARG A 8 -8.10 -1.42 -2.21
CA ARG A 8 -9.33 -2.16 -1.83
C ARG A 8 -10.44 -1.26 -1.28
N GLY A 9 -10.11 -0.40 -0.31
CA GLY A 9 -11.03 0.57 0.29
C GLY A 9 -11.40 1.75 -0.62
N SER A 10 -10.62 2.03 -1.66
CA SER A 10 -10.83 3.15 -2.57
C SER A 10 -11.56 2.79 -3.87
N ARG A 11 -11.79 1.49 -4.15
CA ARG A 11 -12.36 1.01 -5.43
C ARG A 11 -13.68 1.69 -5.82
N TRP A 12 -14.54 1.98 -4.85
CA TRP A 12 -15.82 2.66 -5.05
C TRP A 12 -15.69 4.05 -5.70
N ARG A 13 -14.52 4.69 -5.58
CA ARG A 13 -14.24 5.98 -6.22
C ARG A 13 -14.25 5.88 -7.74
N CYS A 14 -13.92 4.71 -8.30
CA CYS A 14 -13.82 4.50 -9.75
C CYS A 14 -14.79 3.46 -10.31
N ASN A 15 -15.36 2.60 -9.46
CA ASN A 15 -16.27 1.53 -9.83
C ASN A 15 -17.53 1.58 -8.96
N PRO A 16 -18.72 1.92 -9.51
CA PRO A 16 -19.95 2.08 -8.75
C PRO A 16 -20.48 0.77 -8.15
N SER A 17 -20.00 -0.39 -8.59
CA SER A 17 -20.38 -1.70 -8.04
C SER A 17 -19.55 -2.10 -6.80
N ALA A 18 -18.45 -1.38 -6.50
CA ALA A 18 -17.64 -1.68 -5.33
C ALA A 18 -18.25 -1.08 -4.05
N LEU A 19 -18.13 -1.80 -2.93
CA LEU A 19 -18.61 -1.37 -1.62
C LEU A 19 -17.94 -0.04 -1.21
N PRO A 20 -18.71 1.03 -0.90
CA PRO A 20 -18.13 2.29 -0.47
C PRO A 20 -17.44 2.21 0.89
N ASN A 21 -16.22 2.72 0.96
CA ASN A 21 -15.55 3.10 2.21
C ASN A 21 -15.30 4.61 2.19
N TYR A 22 -16.15 5.38 2.86
CA TYR A 22 -16.03 6.85 2.87
C TYR A 22 -14.84 7.37 3.68
N THR A 23 -14.20 6.52 4.48
CA THR A 23 -12.99 6.80 5.26
C THR A 23 -11.79 6.01 4.72
N ASP A 24 -11.74 5.76 3.41
CA ASP A 24 -10.64 5.03 2.75
C ASP A 24 -9.26 5.71 2.86
N ASN A 25 -9.21 6.95 3.34
CA ASN A 25 -7.98 7.65 3.74
C ASN A 25 -7.53 7.36 5.19
N GLU A 26 -8.25 6.56 5.96
CA GLU A 26 -8.03 6.29 7.39
C GLU A 26 -7.56 4.85 7.64
N LEU A 27 -6.68 4.31 6.80
CA LEU A 27 -6.06 2.99 7.02
C LEU A 27 -4.75 3.09 7.80
N PHE A 28 -4.87 3.75 8.95
CA PHE A 28 -3.86 4.14 9.94
C PHE A 28 -3.62 3.14 11.10
N CYS A 29 -3.79 1.84 10.86
CA CYS A 29 -3.51 0.79 11.86
C CYS A 29 -4.37 0.86 13.14
N GLY A 30 -5.55 1.48 13.08
CA GLY A 30 -6.38 1.78 14.25
C GLY A 30 -6.00 3.06 15.01
N GLY A 31 -5.01 3.82 14.51
CA GLY A 31 -4.48 5.03 15.10
C GLY A 31 -3.19 4.80 15.90
N PHE A 32 -2.39 5.87 16.04
CA PHE A 32 -1.06 5.81 16.67
C PHE A 32 -1.04 5.09 18.04
N GLN A 33 -1.95 5.45 18.95
CA GLN A 33 -1.99 4.88 20.29
C GLN A 33 -2.37 3.40 20.29
N VAL A 34 -3.25 2.98 19.38
CA VAL A 34 -3.63 1.57 19.23
C VAL A 34 -2.44 0.78 18.67
N GLN A 35 -1.81 1.28 17.60
CA GLN A 35 -0.65 0.65 16.99
C GLN A 35 0.50 0.48 17.99
N TRP A 36 0.96 1.58 18.61
CA TRP A 36 2.18 1.58 19.43
C TRP A 36 1.93 1.29 20.90
N GLY A 37 0.88 1.85 21.49
CA GLY A 37 0.55 1.68 22.89
C GLY A 37 -0.07 0.32 23.22
N THR A 38 -0.91 -0.23 22.34
CA THR A 38 -1.62 -1.50 22.58
C THR A 38 -0.98 -2.67 21.83
N HIS A 39 -0.58 -2.47 20.57
CA HIS A 39 -0.09 -3.54 19.70
C HIS A 39 1.41 -3.49 19.42
N ASN A 40 2.15 -2.69 20.19
CA ASN A 40 3.61 -2.67 20.21
C ASN A 40 4.23 -2.46 18.81
N GLY A 41 3.63 -1.56 18.04
CA GLY A 41 4.02 -1.17 16.68
C GLY A 41 3.34 -1.98 15.56
N LYS A 42 2.63 -3.06 15.91
CA LYS A 42 2.00 -3.94 14.91
C LYS A 42 0.77 -3.30 14.28
N CYS A 43 0.56 -3.62 13.01
CA CYS A 43 -0.51 -3.09 12.17
C CYS A 43 -1.11 -4.24 11.34
N GLY A 44 -2.40 -4.19 11.02
CA GLY A 44 -2.99 -5.07 10.02
C GLY A 44 -2.24 -4.94 8.68
N VAL A 45 -2.13 -6.03 7.93
CA VAL A 45 -1.26 -6.05 6.73
C VAL A 45 -1.73 -5.10 5.64
N CYS A 46 -3.02 -4.74 5.66
CA CYS A 46 -3.65 -3.77 4.78
C CYS A 46 -4.16 -2.51 5.49
N GLY A 47 -3.63 -2.20 6.69
CA GLY A 47 -3.83 -0.92 7.38
C GLY A 47 -4.97 -0.88 8.39
N ASP A 48 -5.69 -1.98 8.55
CA ASP A 48 -6.65 -2.18 9.63
C ASP A 48 -5.97 -2.25 11.02
N ASN A 49 -6.76 -2.13 12.08
CA ASN A 49 -6.29 -2.35 13.45
C ASN A 49 -5.77 -3.79 13.62
N TYR A 50 -4.57 -3.96 14.16
CA TYR A 50 -3.97 -5.26 14.40
C TYR A 50 -4.80 -6.15 15.36
N GLY A 51 -5.57 -5.58 16.29
CA GLY A 51 -6.41 -6.33 17.21
C GLY A 51 -7.64 -6.99 16.55
N ASP A 52 -8.04 -6.53 15.36
CA ASP A 52 -9.24 -7.04 14.69
C ASP A 52 -9.04 -8.49 14.21
N ALA A 53 -10.12 -9.26 14.22
CA ALA A 53 -10.12 -10.64 13.74
C ALA A 53 -9.79 -10.71 12.24
N ARG A 54 -9.07 -11.76 11.84
CA ARG A 54 -8.75 -12.01 10.44
C ARG A 54 -9.84 -12.87 9.76
N PRO A 55 -10.14 -12.65 8.46
CA PRO A 55 -9.62 -11.55 7.65
C PRO A 55 -10.21 -10.21 8.12
N ARG A 56 -9.33 -9.21 8.24
CA ARG A 56 -9.75 -7.83 8.58
C ARG A 56 -10.47 -7.19 7.41
N LEU A 57 -11.07 -6.02 7.62
CA LEU A 57 -11.96 -5.40 6.63
C LEU A 57 -11.31 -5.23 5.25
N HIS A 58 -10.02 -4.88 5.21
CA HIS A 58 -9.26 -4.65 3.97
C HIS A 58 -8.30 -5.78 3.62
N GLU A 59 -8.32 -6.90 4.34
CA GLU A 59 -7.60 -8.13 3.98
C GLU A 59 -8.40 -8.96 2.95
N LEU A 60 -7.72 -9.89 2.29
CA LEU A 60 -8.35 -10.82 1.34
C LEU A 60 -9.39 -11.68 2.07
N GLY A 61 -10.62 -11.67 1.55
CA GLY A 61 -11.79 -12.29 2.21
C GLY A 61 -12.57 -11.35 3.13
N GLY A 62 -12.04 -10.16 3.44
CA GLY A 62 -12.79 -9.10 4.10
C GLY A 62 -13.75 -8.38 3.15
N PRO A 63 -14.71 -7.58 3.65
CA PRO A 63 -15.69 -6.87 2.82
C PRO A 63 -15.09 -5.98 1.73
N PHE A 64 -13.92 -5.37 1.97
CA PHE A 64 -13.24 -4.54 0.97
C PHE A 64 -12.21 -5.32 0.15
N GLY A 65 -11.87 -6.56 0.50
CA GLY A 65 -10.92 -7.41 -0.19
C GLY A 65 -11.54 -8.64 -0.87
N PRO A 66 -12.44 -8.48 -1.87
CA PRO A 66 -13.02 -9.61 -2.61
C PRO A 66 -12.05 -10.27 -3.60
N GLY A 67 -10.84 -9.71 -3.79
CA GLY A 67 -9.83 -10.25 -4.72
C GLY A 67 -9.95 -9.72 -6.16
N ASP A 68 -10.68 -8.64 -6.40
CA ASP A 68 -10.79 -8.03 -7.72
C ASP A 68 -9.42 -7.53 -8.22
N ILE A 69 -8.89 -8.11 -9.29
CA ILE A 69 -7.70 -7.56 -9.95
C ILE A 69 -8.03 -6.16 -10.49
N VAL A 70 -7.35 -5.14 -9.98
CA VAL A 70 -7.57 -3.73 -10.35
C VAL A 70 -6.58 -3.21 -11.39
N ARG A 71 -5.43 -3.88 -11.54
CA ARG A 71 -4.38 -3.48 -12.49
C ARG A 71 -3.61 -4.68 -13.01
N GLN A 72 -3.17 -4.58 -14.26
CA GLN A 72 -2.24 -5.51 -14.88
C GLN A 72 -0.94 -4.77 -15.22
N TYR A 73 0.19 -5.43 -14.97
CA TYR A 73 1.52 -4.93 -15.30
C TYR A 73 2.34 -5.98 -16.06
N VAL A 74 3.37 -5.51 -16.76
CA VAL A 74 4.40 -6.37 -17.34
C VAL A 74 5.54 -6.50 -16.33
N ARG A 75 6.04 -7.72 -16.10
CA ARG A 75 7.20 -7.96 -15.22
C ARG A 75 8.41 -7.12 -15.63
N GLY A 76 9.19 -6.65 -14.66
CA GLY A 76 10.34 -5.79 -14.92
C GLY A 76 10.02 -4.38 -15.46
N SER A 77 8.75 -4.02 -15.66
CA SER A 77 8.42 -2.65 -16.07
C SER A 77 8.61 -1.65 -14.93
N VAL A 78 8.81 -0.38 -15.29
CA VAL A 78 8.65 0.74 -14.37
C VAL A 78 7.18 1.16 -14.41
N ILE A 79 6.54 1.21 -13.24
CA ILE A 79 5.14 1.59 -13.07
C ILE A 79 5.05 2.91 -12.30
N GLU A 80 4.00 3.70 -12.56
CA GLU A 80 3.69 4.89 -11.76
C GLU A 80 2.59 4.54 -10.74
N ALA A 81 2.92 4.62 -9.45
CA ALA A 81 1.94 4.57 -8.38
C ALA A 81 1.41 5.98 -8.07
N ARG A 82 0.08 6.11 -7.92
CA ARG A 82 -0.58 7.37 -7.56
C ARG A 82 -1.12 7.31 -6.14
N ILE A 83 -0.59 8.16 -5.28
CA ILE A 83 -0.95 8.22 -3.86
C ILE A 83 -1.58 9.57 -3.56
N ARG A 84 -2.77 9.58 -2.96
CA ARG A 84 -3.44 10.81 -2.50
C ARG A 84 -3.32 10.95 -1.00
N LEU A 85 -2.77 12.07 -0.55
CA LEU A 85 -2.80 12.49 0.85
C LEU A 85 -3.87 13.57 1.04
N THR A 86 -4.83 13.31 1.93
CA THR A 86 -5.80 14.30 2.41
C THR A 86 -5.27 15.09 3.60
N ALA A 87 -4.33 14.51 4.34
CA ALA A 87 -3.47 15.15 5.33
C ALA A 87 -2.04 14.64 5.14
N ASN A 88 -1.05 15.53 5.27
CA ASN A 88 0.36 15.21 5.10
C ASN A 88 1.09 15.33 6.44
N HIS A 89 1.52 14.19 6.98
CA HIS A 89 2.18 14.05 8.27
C HIS A 89 3.71 13.92 8.13
N ARG A 90 4.31 14.42 7.03
CA ARG A 90 5.76 14.26 6.68
C ARG A 90 6.17 12.78 6.59
N GLY A 91 7.45 12.46 6.53
CA GLY A 91 7.92 11.07 6.50
C GLY A 91 8.08 10.54 5.08
N TYR A 92 7.80 9.26 4.86
CA TYR A 92 8.13 8.58 3.62
C TYR A 92 7.18 7.44 3.27
N PHE A 93 7.14 7.11 1.98
CA PHE A 93 6.44 5.95 1.47
C PHE A 93 7.41 4.82 1.15
N TYR A 94 6.92 3.59 1.27
CA TYR A 94 7.56 2.43 0.69
C TYR A 94 6.50 1.43 0.21
N PHE A 95 6.92 0.51 -0.66
CA PHE A 95 6.01 -0.33 -1.42
C PHE A 95 6.47 -1.79 -1.45
N ASP A 96 5.54 -2.72 -1.30
CA ASP A 96 5.83 -4.16 -1.33
C ASP A 96 4.87 -4.87 -2.28
N LEU A 97 5.31 -6.03 -2.77
CA LEU A 97 4.43 -7.01 -3.38
C LEU A 97 4.34 -8.26 -2.51
N CYS A 98 3.19 -8.92 -2.54
CA CYS A 98 3.01 -10.29 -2.08
C CYS A 98 2.48 -11.11 -3.25
N ASN A 99 3.16 -12.22 -3.60
CA ASN A 99 2.71 -13.14 -4.64
C ASN A 99 1.91 -14.28 -4.01
N LEU A 100 0.60 -14.33 -4.25
CA LEU A 100 -0.26 -15.37 -3.68
C LEU A 100 -0.13 -16.72 -4.41
N ASP A 101 0.38 -16.72 -5.66
CA ASP A 101 0.60 -17.96 -6.42
C ASP A 101 1.71 -18.83 -5.78
N ASP A 102 2.62 -18.23 -5.01
CA ASP A 102 3.73 -18.90 -4.30
C ASP A 102 3.27 -19.49 -2.95
N GLY A 103 2.11 -20.15 -2.95
CA GLY A 103 1.52 -20.84 -1.78
C GLY A 103 1.25 -19.94 -0.58
N GLY A 104 1.17 -18.62 -0.79
CA GLY A 104 1.25 -17.62 0.27
C GLY A 104 -0.10 -17.22 0.85
N ALA A 105 -0.14 -17.02 2.16
CA ALA A 105 -1.16 -16.20 2.79
C ALA A 105 -0.82 -14.71 2.61
N GLU A 106 -1.83 -13.84 2.63
CA GLU A 106 -1.59 -12.40 2.75
C GLU A 106 -1.02 -12.10 4.15
N ASP A 107 0.30 -12.05 4.27
CA ASP A 107 0.99 -11.77 5.52
C ASP A 107 2.33 -11.02 5.31
N GLU A 108 2.96 -10.59 6.41
CA GLU A 108 4.24 -9.87 6.37
C GLU A 108 5.38 -10.72 5.79
N ALA A 109 5.32 -12.06 5.92
CA ALA A 109 6.33 -12.94 5.34
C ALA A 109 6.24 -12.95 3.81
N CYS A 110 5.03 -12.89 3.25
CA CYS A 110 4.82 -12.76 1.81
C CYS A 110 5.31 -11.40 1.28
N PHE A 111 4.96 -10.30 1.95
CA PHE A 111 5.38 -8.95 1.53
C PHE A 111 6.90 -8.75 1.60
N SER A 112 7.56 -9.32 2.61
CA SER A 112 9.00 -9.17 2.78
C SER A 112 9.84 -9.86 1.69
N LYS A 113 9.26 -10.79 0.92
CA LYS A 113 9.92 -11.42 -0.23
C LYS A 113 10.12 -10.47 -1.41
N TYR A 114 9.23 -9.49 -1.60
CA TYR A 114 9.23 -8.65 -2.81
C TYR A 114 9.10 -7.14 -2.49
N PRO A 115 10.07 -6.56 -1.76
CA PRO A 115 10.13 -5.11 -1.60
C PRO A 115 10.39 -4.45 -2.96
N LEU A 116 9.65 -3.38 -3.27
CA LEU A 116 9.85 -2.61 -4.51
C LEU A 116 10.88 -1.49 -4.31
N SER A 117 11.69 -1.26 -5.33
CA SER A 117 12.60 -0.11 -5.39
C SER A 117 11.98 1.01 -6.22
N LEU A 118 12.34 2.24 -5.89
CA LEU A 118 12.10 3.40 -6.73
C LEU A 118 12.91 3.31 -8.02
N ALA A 119 12.55 4.12 -9.01
CA ALA A 119 13.26 4.14 -10.30
C ALA A 119 14.75 4.53 -10.18
N ASP A 120 15.13 5.25 -9.12
CA ASP A 120 16.52 5.58 -8.80
C ASP A 120 17.25 4.49 -7.98
N GLY A 121 16.58 3.37 -7.70
CA GLY A 121 17.09 2.26 -6.90
C GLY A 121 16.94 2.41 -5.39
N SER A 122 16.47 3.56 -4.90
CA SER A 122 16.26 3.77 -3.46
C SER A 122 14.97 3.08 -2.97
N ARG A 123 14.90 2.81 -1.66
CA ARG A 123 13.76 2.10 -1.05
C ARG A 123 12.60 3.02 -0.66
N ASN A 124 12.94 4.16 -0.08
CA ASN A 124 12.00 5.05 0.59
C ASN A 124 11.80 6.31 -0.25
N TRP A 125 10.54 6.63 -0.56
CA TRP A 125 10.17 7.88 -1.20
C TRP A 125 9.83 8.92 -0.14
N TYR A 126 10.74 9.85 0.13
CA TYR A 126 10.53 10.90 1.12
C TYR A 126 9.61 11.99 0.56
N LEU A 127 8.63 12.40 1.38
CA LEU A 127 7.71 13.47 1.00
C LEU A 127 8.49 14.77 0.75
N PRO A 128 8.36 15.40 -0.44
CA PRO A 128 9.17 16.56 -0.80
C PRO A 128 8.68 17.85 -0.12
N SER A 129 7.48 17.83 0.46
CA SER A 129 6.86 18.95 1.14
C SER A 129 5.77 18.47 2.10
N THR A 130 5.18 19.41 2.84
CA THR A 130 3.98 19.19 3.67
C THR A 130 2.67 19.42 2.92
N ALA A 131 2.70 19.55 1.59
CA ALA A 131 1.49 19.79 0.80
C ALA A 131 0.54 18.58 0.86
N VAL A 132 -0.76 18.81 0.69
CA VAL A 132 -1.72 17.74 0.42
C VAL A 132 -1.88 17.58 -1.10
N GLY A 133 -2.42 16.46 -1.55
CA GLY A 133 -2.67 16.22 -2.96
C GLY A 133 -2.24 14.84 -3.44
N GLU A 134 -2.12 14.71 -4.76
CA GLU A 134 -1.66 13.49 -5.41
C GLU A 134 -0.14 13.54 -5.63
N TYR A 135 0.51 12.42 -5.30
CA TYR A 135 1.91 12.16 -5.53
C TYR A 135 2.06 10.98 -6.49
N ARG A 136 2.99 11.13 -7.44
CA ARG A 136 3.29 10.14 -8.48
C ARG A 136 4.68 9.58 -8.26
N ILE A 137 4.77 8.27 -8.10
CA ILE A 137 6.00 7.58 -7.70
C ILE A 137 6.30 6.48 -8.69
N ASN A 138 7.47 6.55 -9.32
CA ASN A 138 7.94 5.52 -10.25
C ASN A 138 8.61 4.37 -9.49
N LEU A 139 8.10 3.16 -9.68
CA LEU A 139 8.54 1.93 -9.02
C LEU A 139 8.98 0.90 -10.06
N LYS A 140 10.08 0.20 -9.79
CA LYS A 140 10.56 -0.90 -10.62
C LYS A 140 9.97 -2.21 -10.12
N LEU A 141 9.22 -2.91 -10.97
CA LEU A 141 8.75 -4.27 -10.70
C LEU A 141 9.90 -5.28 -10.84
N PRO A 142 9.87 -6.42 -10.12
CA PRO A 142 10.89 -7.45 -10.28
C PRO A 142 10.89 -8.04 -11.70
N ASP A 143 12.08 -8.30 -12.25
CA ASP A 143 12.23 -8.74 -13.65
C ASP A 143 11.72 -10.17 -13.89
N SER A 144 11.78 -11.03 -12.87
CA SER A 144 11.39 -12.44 -12.94
C SER A 144 9.99 -12.74 -12.40
N LEU A 145 9.34 -11.79 -11.71
CA LEU A 145 8.07 -12.05 -11.03
C LEU A 145 6.89 -11.96 -12.00
N THR A 146 6.14 -13.06 -12.10
CA THR A 146 4.79 -13.09 -12.66
C THR A 146 3.84 -13.64 -11.59
N CYS A 147 2.61 -13.15 -11.60
CA CYS A 147 1.56 -13.61 -10.70
C CYS A 147 0.17 -13.36 -11.28
N SER A 148 -0.70 -14.35 -11.13
CA SER A 148 -2.12 -14.26 -11.42
C SER A 148 -2.82 -13.35 -10.42
N HIS A 149 -2.39 -13.40 -9.16
CA HIS A 149 -2.86 -12.55 -8.08
C HIS A 149 -1.69 -12.14 -7.16
N CYS A 150 -1.22 -10.91 -7.33
CA CYS A 150 -0.34 -10.25 -6.37
C CYS A 150 -1.11 -9.21 -5.57
N ILE A 151 -0.63 -8.92 -4.37
CA ILE A 151 -1.08 -7.77 -3.60
C ILE A 151 0.02 -6.72 -3.63
N PHE A 152 -0.31 -5.54 -4.15
CA PHE A 152 0.50 -4.34 -4.04
C PHE A 152 0.16 -3.63 -2.74
N ARG A 153 1.17 -3.39 -1.90
CA ARG A 153 1.01 -2.66 -0.64
C ARG A 153 1.76 -1.34 -0.70
N TRP A 154 1.03 -0.25 -0.51
CA TRP A 154 1.60 1.04 -0.15
C TRP A 154 1.65 1.13 1.38
N THR A 155 2.82 1.50 1.92
CA THR A 155 2.97 1.87 3.32
C THR A 155 3.47 3.30 3.41
N TYR A 156 2.86 4.08 4.30
CA TYR A 156 3.27 5.41 4.65
C TYR A 156 3.63 5.45 6.14
N VAL A 157 4.88 5.75 6.44
CA VAL A 157 5.35 6.04 7.80
C VAL A 157 5.40 7.55 7.94
N ALA A 158 4.57 8.11 8.81
CA ALA A 158 4.54 9.53 9.13
C ALA A 158 5.88 9.99 9.73
N GLY A 159 6.09 11.29 9.84
CA GLY A 159 7.34 11.87 10.33
C GLY A 159 7.16 13.13 11.17
N ASN A 160 5.98 13.31 11.75
CA ASN A 160 5.61 14.49 12.52
C ASN A 160 5.71 14.30 14.04
N ASN A 161 5.93 13.07 14.53
CA ASN A 161 6.20 12.86 15.96
C ASN A 161 7.68 13.06 16.26
N TRP A 162 7.98 13.67 17.41
CA TRP A 162 9.33 13.74 17.94
C TRP A 162 9.67 12.44 18.66
N GLY A 163 10.90 11.95 18.48
CA GLY A 163 11.39 10.78 19.20
C GLY A 163 12.91 10.65 19.11
N TYR A 164 13.42 9.55 19.66
CA TYR A 164 14.84 9.22 19.64
C TYR A 164 15.17 8.34 18.43
N CYS A 165 16.23 8.69 17.72
CA CYS A 165 16.76 7.87 16.63
C CYS A 165 17.71 6.81 17.19
N GLU A 166 18.17 5.89 16.33
CA GLU A 166 19.13 4.85 16.70
C GLU A 166 20.46 5.42 17.21
N ASP A 167 20.87 6.60 16.74
CA ASP A 167 22.06 7.32 17.20
C ASP A 167 21.89 8.02 18.56
N GLY A 168 20.71 7.88 19.19
CA GLY A 168 20.37 8.52 20.46
C GLY A 168 19.98 10.01 20.36
N SER A 169 20.08 10.63 19.18
CA SER A 169 19.63 12.00 18.97
C SER A 169 18.11 12.09 18.97
N GLY A 170 17.58 13.19 19.49
CA GLY A 170 16.15 13.46 19.54
C GLY A 170 15.72 14.42 18.43
N ARG A 171 14.86 13.97 17.51
CA ARG A 171 14.36 14.80 16.39
C ARG A 171 12.99 14.35 15.90
N LEU A 172 12.36 15.22 15.11
CA LEU A 172 11.12 14.88 14.39
C LEU A 172 11.35 13.70 13.43
N GLY A 173 10.36 12.82 13.36
CA GLY A 173 10.36 11.64 12.50
C GLY A 173 11.16 10.45 13.03
N CYS A 174 11.75 10.56 14.23
CA CYS A 174 12.40 9.44 14.90
C CYS A 174 11.50 8.76 15.93
N GLY A 175 11.84 7.51 16.27
CA GLY A 175 11.03 6.68 17.14
C GLY A 175 9.68 6.28 16.51
N PRO A 176 8.71 5.86 17.33
CA PRO A 176 7.36 5.50 16.89
C PRO A 176 6.67 6.58 16.07
N GLN A 177 6.17 6.22 14.88
CA GLN A 177 5.40 7.10 13.99
C GLN A 177 4.07 6.45 13.60
N GLU A 178 3.05 7.25 13.33
CA GLU A 178 1.80 6.74 12.75
C GLU A 178 2.07 6.07 11.40
N THR A 179 1.45 4.93 11.16
CA THR A 179 1.61 4.18 9.92
C THR A 179 0.28 4.05 9.21
N PHE A 180 0.28 4.25 7.89
CA PHE A 180 -0.85 3.95 7.03
C PHE A 180 -0.46 2.83 6.06
N LYS A 181 -1.36 1.90 5.79
CA LYS A 181 -1.15 0.88 4.76
C LYS A 181 -2.39 0.75 3.88
N THR A 182 -2.20 0.45 2.61
CA THR A 182 -3.32 0.04 1.74
C THR A 182 -2.87 -1.09 0.82
N CYS A 183 -3.78 -2.01 0.54
CA CYS A 183 -3.56 -3.12 -0.39
C CYS A 183 -4.39 -2.94 -1.67
N SER A 184 -3.81 -3.32 -2.80
CA SER A 184 -4.44 -3.37 -4.12
C SER A 184 -4.14 -4.71 -4.79
N ASP A 185 -5.16 -5.40 -5.29
CA ASP A 185 -4.99 -6.68 -5.95
C ASP A 185 -4.63 -6.46 -7.44
N VAL A 186 -3.49 -6.97 -7.88
CA VAL A 186 -2.93 -6.76 -9.21
C VAL A 186 -2.46 -8.07 -9.82
N ARG A 187 -2.23 -8.09 -11.13
CA ARG A 187 -1.57 -9.22 -11.80
C ARG A 187 -0.34 -8.74 -12.57
N ILE A 188 0.71 -9.55 -12.57
CA ILE A 188 1.97 -9.26 -13.25
C ILE A 188 2.22 -10.38 -14.26
N VAL A 189 2.39 -10.01 -15.53
CA VAL A 189 2.46 -10.96 -16.64
C VAL A 189 3.73 -10.79 -17.47
N ALA A 190 4.02 -11.76 -18.34
CA ALA A 190 4.99 -11.56 -19.41
C ALA A 190 4.44 -10.58 -20.46
N SER A 191 5.32 -9.97 -21.26
CA SER A 191 4.90 -9.01 -22.30
C SER A 191 3.98 -9.64 -23.36
N SER A 192 4.06 -10.95 -23.59
CA SER A 192 3.19 -11.68 -24.51
C SER A 192 1.75 -11.82 -24.03
N ASP A 193 1.52 -11.72 -22.71
CA ASP A 193 0.23 -12.07 -22.07
C ASP A 193 -0.50 -10.81 -21.54
N ILE A 194 0.00 -9.62 -21.91
CA ILE A 194 -0.63 -8.35 -21.57
C ILE A 194 -1.98 -8.25 -22.29
N ASN A 195 -3.05 -7.95 -21.55
CA ASN A 195 -4.34 -7.64 -22.16
C ASN A 195 -4.47 -6.11 -22.26
N PRO A 196 -4.33 -5.52 -23.45
CA PRO A 196 -4.40 -4.06 -23.62
C PRO A 196 -5.80 -3.49 -23.34
N SER A 197 -6.84 -4.33 -23.38
CA SER A 197 -8.23 -3.94 -23.10
C SER A 197 -8.61 -4.13 -21.64
N PHE A 198 -7.67 -4.53 -20.77
CA PHE A 198 -7.96 -4.69 -19.34
C PHE A 198 -8.25 -3.34 -18.69
N ALA A 199 -9.45 -3.18 -18.14
CA ALA A 199 -9.86 -2.01 -17.38
C ALA A 199 -10.73 -2.42 -16.20
N TYR A 200 -10.34 -2.02 -14.99
CA TYR A 200 -11.15 -2.20 -13.79
C TYR A 200 -12.04 -0.99 -13.51
N CYS A 201 -11.44 0.20 -13.55
CA CYS A 201 -12.14 1.46 -13.27
C CYS A 201 -13.03 1.88 -14.45
N THR A 202 -14.27 2.27 -14.15
CA THR A 202 -15.25 2.72 -15.15
C THR A 202 -15.29 4.25 -15.30
N LYS A 203 -14.53 4.96 -14.45
CA LYS A 203 -14.34 6.43 -14.50
C LYS A 203 -12.99 6.82 -13.89
N ALA A 204 -12.54 8.04 -14.18
CA ALA A 204 -11.35 8.61 -13.55
C ALA A 204 -11.60 8.91 -12.05
N VAL A 205 -10.50 8.93 -11.29
CA VAL A 205 -10.45 9.26 -9.85
C VAL A 205 -9.50 10.42 -9.62
#